data_AF-A0A158QWM3-F1
#
_entry.id   AF-A0A158QWM3-F1
#
_cell.length_a   1.000
_cell.length_b   1.000
_cell.length_c   1.000
_cell.angle_alpha   90.00
_cell.angle_beta   90.00
_cell.angle_gamma   90.00
#
_symmetry.space_group_name_H-M   'P 1'
#
loop_
_entity.id
_entity.type
_entity.pdbx_description
1 polymer ?
#
loop_
_entity_poly.entity_id
_entity_poly.type
_entity_poly.pdbx_seq_one_letter_code
_entity_poly.pdbx_strand_id
1 'polypeptide(L)'
;MVSAGLFFTCVLLISVEALSIQDLQCAYEETNEYFCEYVQDAYEANADALSTLNKLKPKPLFAGDRRKLRDANRLILELLKKKGLKDLLIVFEKVLKAELQAMDNLKSHCSHERLEETVKAKCEQAREDVGEAIEEVLHAFTELPLVQNSTLARVGAESILDLECAYEEINEDFCEYVLAAYEANAEAVSVLKPIRKFADDKNKLRKANQLIRDLLKKTELMDLLIAIEKALSAELTAMADLQVHCSDESLEEIEKTKCEEARIAAGDATEELVSSIVELPLEQNSTLAKEANAAYVQFGGFYEGDIKKKFPDAALTLGNGVGALSNGDLQCAYEKTNKVFCEYVLNAYQANANVLNKLKPKNRFTEDRKRVSDANQSILEVLKKTELKDLLVAFKKALGEELYAMLELKAHCSE
;
A
#
# COMPACT_ATOMS: atom_id res chain seq x y z
N MET A 1 -71.95 13.97 9.12
CA MET A 1 -71.18 12.78 9.51
C MET A 1 -69.96 12.73 8.61
N VAL A 2 -68.79 13.10 9.14
CA VAL A 2 -67.53 13.20 8.38
C VAL A 2 -66.77 11.91 8.60
N SER A 3 -66.51 11.16 7.52
CA SER A 3 -65.68 9.96 7.53
C SER A 3 -64.23 10.38 7.28
N ALA A 4 -63.38 10.23 8.30
CA ALA A 4 -61.95 10.43 8.19
C ALA A 4 -61.30 9.13 7.69
N GLY A 5 -60.95 9.11 6.40
CA GLY A 5 -60.13 8.05 5.81
C GLY A 5 -58.66 8.25 6.20
N LEU A 6 -58.16 7.43 7.11
CA LEU A 6 -56.72 7.28 7.38
C LEU A 6 -56.08 6.54 6.20
N PHE A 7 -55.39 7.28 5.32
CA PHE A 7 -54.43 6.70 4.38
C PHE A 7 -53.12 6.41 5.12
N PHE A 8 -52.92 5.14 5.48
CA PHE A 8 -51.63 4.62 5.91
C PHE A 8 -50.75 4.41 4.66
N THR A 9 -49.99 5.43 4.27
CA THR A 9 -48.87 5.25 3.34
C THR A 9 -47.75 4.51 4.07
N CYS A 10 -47.66 3.19 3.83
CA CYS A 10 -46.48 2.40 4.13
C CYS A 10 -45.30 2.97 3.33
N VAL A 11 -44.52 3.84 3.97
CA VAL A 11 -43.18 4.18 3.52
C VAL A 11 -42.33 2.94 3.77
N LEU A 12 -42.18 2.10 2.73
CA LEU A 12 -41.17 1.06 2.67
C LEU A 12 -39.81 1.76 2.79
N LEU A 13 -39.26 1.76 4.01
CA LEU A 13 -37.84 1.98 4.24
C LEU A 13 -37.13 0.77 3.63
N ILE A 14 -36.82 0.87 2.33
CA ILE A 14 -35.92 -0.07 1.66
C ILE A 14 -34.57 0.15 2.35
N SER A 15 -34.24 -0.72 3.31
CA SER A 15 -32.85 -0.94 3.68
C SER A 15 -32.16 -1.36 2.39
N VAL A 16 -31.33 -0.46 1.84
CA VAL A 16 -30.41 -0.81 0.76
C VAL A 16 -29.42 -1.77 1.39
N GLU A 17 -29.79 -3.05 1.43
CA GLU A 17 -28.82 -4.12 1.61
C GLU A 17 -27.83 -3.98 0.47
N ALA A 18 -26.53 -4.00 0.78
CA ALA A 18 -25.49 -3.93 -0.22
C ALA A 18 -25.76 -5.06 -1.22
N LEU A 19 -26.10 -4.69 -2.46
CA LEU A 19 -26.23 -5.65 -3.56
C LEU A 19 -24.91 -6.42 -3.64
N SER A 20 -24.99 -7.74 -3.73
CA SER A 20 -23.79 -8.53 -3.94
C SER A 20 -23.19 -8.14 -5.30
N ILE A 21 -21.87 -7.97 -5.36
CA ILE A 21 -21.18 -7.55 -6.59
C ILE A 21 -21.44 -8.52 -7.75
N GLN A 22 -21.66 -9.80 -7.43
CA GLN A 22 -22.01 -10.84 -8.41
C GLN A 22 -23.36 -10.57 -9.12
N ASP A 23 -24.22 -9.73 -8.55
CA ASP A 23 -25.50 -9.34 -9.14
C ASP A 23 -25.40 -8.04 -9.96
N LEU A 24 -24.24 -7.37 -9.99
CA LEU A 24 -24.03 -6.12 -10.70
C LEU A 24 -23.69 -6.38 -12.17
N GLN A 25 -24.71 -6.61 -12.98
CA GLN A 25 -24.56 -6.70 -14.44
C GLN A 25 -24.10 -5.36 -15.02
N CYS A 26 -22.92 -5.37 -15.66
CA CYS A 26 -22.40 -4.22 -16.37
C CYS A 26 -22.78 -4.28 -17.85
N ALA A 27 -23.33 -3.18 -18.36
CA ALA A 27 -23.83 -3.11 -19.72
C ALA A 27 -22.71 -3.08 -20.79
N TYR A 28 -21.46 -2.89 -20.36
CA TYR A 28 -20.25 -2.83 -21.19
C TYR A 28 -19.38 -4.10 -21.09
N GLU A 29 -19.78 -5.11 -20.34
CA GLU A 29 -18.95 -6.28 -19.99
C GLU A 29 -18.39 -7.01 -21.23
N GLU A 30 -19.20 -7.16 -22.28
CA GLU A 30 -18.78 -7.78 -23.55
C GLU A 30 -17.82 -6.92 -24.39
N THR A 31 -17.80 -5.61 -24.16
CA THR A 31 -17.08 -4.63 -25.01
C THR A 31 -15.85 -4.03 -24.35
N ASN A 32 -15.85 -3.93 -23.02
CA ASN A 32 -14.74 -3.44 -22.22
C ASN A 32 -14.92 -3.94 -20.78
N GLU A 33 -14.29 -5.07 -20.48
CA GLU A 33 -14.31 -5.71 -19.15
C GLU A 33 -13.67 -4.80 -18.09
N TYR A 34 -12.55 -4.14 -18.42
CA TYR A 34 -11.83 -3.25 -17.51
C TYR A 34 -12.67 -2.05 -17.07
N PHE A 35 -13.43 -1.43 -17.98
CA PHE A 35 -14.40 -0.38 -17.65
C PHE A 35 -15.35 -0.85 -16.56
N CYS A 36 -15.97 -2.02 -16.76
CA CYS A 36 -16.99 -2.55 -15.85
C CYS A 36 -16.44 -2.82 -14.47
N GLU A 37 -15.26 -3.43 -14.44
CA GLU A 37 -14.54 -3.75 -13.23
C GLU A 37 -14.14 -2.47 -12.47
N TYR A 38 -13.65 -1.42 -13.14
CA TYR A 38 -13.35 -0.14 -12.49
C TYR A 38 -14.59 0.52 -11.87
N VAL A 39 -15.74 0.46 -12.56
CA VAL A 39 -16.99 0.98 -12.00
C VAL A 39 -17.48 0.14 -10.82
N GLN A 40 -17.25 -1.18 -10.82
CA GLN A 40 -17.55 -2.07 -9.70
C GLN A 40 -16.64 -1.79 -8.51
N ASP A 41 -15.33 -1.65 -8.71
CA ASP A 41 -14.35 -1.30 -7.67
C ASP A 41 -14.71 0.05 -7.02
N ALA A 42 -15.10 1.05 -7.82
CA ALA A 42 -15.59 2.31 -7.29
C ALA A 42 -16.83 2.16 -6.40
N TYR A 43 -17.76 1.27 -6.77
CA TYR A 43 -18.93 0.96 -5.96
C TYR A 43 -18.55 0.29 -4.64
N GLU A 44 -17.59 -0.63 -4.67
CA GLU A 44 -17.06 -1.34 -3.49
C GLU A 44 -16.40 -0.36 -2.53
N ALA A 45 -15.49 0.48 -3.01
CA ALA A 45 -14.79 1.46 -2.16
C ALA A 45 -15.78 2.41 -1.47
N ASN A 46 -16.80 2.88 -2.20
CA ASN A 46 -17.88 3.65 -1.59
C ASN A 46 -18.74 2.88 -0.58
N ALA A 47 -18.99 1.59 -0.83
CA ALA A 47 -19.72 0.75 0.11
C ALA A 47 -18.93 0.57 1.41
N ASP A 48 -17.61 0.44 1.32
CA ASP A 48 -16.70 0.37 2.46
C ASP A 48 -16.62 1.69 3.22
N ALA A 49 -16.50 2.83 2.51
CA ALA A 49 -16.61 4.16 3.11
C ALA A 49 -17.92 4.29 3.91
N LEU A 50 -19.05 3.88 3.32
CA LEU A 50 -20.36 3.94 3.95
C LEU A 50 -20.46 3.00 5.16
N SER A 51 -19.89 1.80 5.08
CA SER A 51 -19.79 0.82 6.16
C SER A 51 -19.01 1.40 7.34
N THR A 52 -17.87 2.03 7.06
CA THR A 52 -17.02 2.72 8.05
C THR A 52 -17.80 3.85 8.73
N LEU A 53 -18.43 4.75 7.98
CA LEU A 53 -19.23 5.85 8.54
C LEU A 53 -20.45 5.38 9.35
N ASN A 54 -21.07 4.26 8.98
CA ASN A 54 -22.21 3.71 9.73
C ASN A 54 -21.82 3.22 11.14
N LYS A 55 -20.55 2.84 11.33
CA LYS A 55 -19.99 2.42 12.62
C LYS A 55 -19.59 3.62 13.50
N LEU A 56 -19.51 4.84 12.97
CA LEU A 56 -19.09 6.04 13.70
C LEU A 56 -20.19 6.64 14.57
N LYS A 57 -19.75 7.26 15.68
CA LYS A 57 -20.57 8.08 16.59
C LYS A 57 -19.92 9.47 16.75
N PRO A 58 -20.73 10.53 16.96
CA PRO A 58 -22.18 10.53 16.99
C PRO A 58 -22.80 10.44 15.59
N LYS A 59 -23.80 9.56 15.40
CA LYS A 59 -24.46 9.34 14.10
C LYS A 59 -24.96 10.62 13.40
N PRO A 60 -25.50 11.64 14.10
CA PRO A 60 -25.95 12.87 13.47
C PRO A 60 -24.86 13.64 12.74
N LEU A 61 -23.60 13.55 13.21
CA LEU A 61 -22.47 14.28 12.62
C LEU A 61 -22.25 13.86 11.15
N PHE A 62 -22.22 12.55 10.90
CA PHE A 62 -21.97 11.96 9.59
C PHE A 62 -23.27 11.64 8.80
N ALA A 63 -24.41 12.24 9.18
CA ALA A 63 -25.67 11.96 8.49
C ALA A 63 -25.69 12.51 7.06
N GLY A 64 -25.07 13.69 6.86
CA GLY A 64 -24.92 14.31 5.55
C GLY A 64 -24.02 13.49 4.62
N ASP A 65 -22.87 13.05 5.12
CA ASP A 65 -21.86 12.33 4.34
C ASP A 65 -22.39 10.98 3.86
N ARG A 66 -23.06 10.24 4.76
CA ARG A 66 -23.74 8.98 4.40
C ARG A 66 -24.84 9.16 3.37
N ARG A 67 -25.52 10.32 3.35
CA ARG A 67 -26.53 10.60 2.31
C ARG A 67 -25.85 10.81 0.96
N LYS A 68 -24.81 11.65 0.93
CA LYS A 68 -24.05 11.93 -0.29
C LYS A 68 -23.43 10.67 -0.88
N LEU A 69 -22.81 9.82 -0.07
CA LEU A 69 -22.24 8.55 -0.53
C LEU A 69 -23.29 7.58 -1.07
N ARG A 70 -24.48 7.51 -0.48
CA ARG A 70 -25.58 6.72 -1.06
C ARG A 70 -26.05 7.28 -2.40
N ASP A 71 -26.10 8.60 -2.53
CA ASP A 71 -26.46 9.25 -3.79
C ASP A 71 -25.39 8.97 -4.86
N ALA A 72 -24.11 9.02 -4.50
CA ALA A 72 -22.97 8.70 -5.37
C ALA A 72 -22.99 7.22 -5.78
N ASN A 73 -23.15 6.28 -4.85
CA ASN A 73 -23.31 4.85 -5.16
C ASN A 73 -24.50 4.55 -6.07
N ARG A 74 -25.63 5.24 -5.90
CA ARG A 74 -26.76 5.09 -6.82
C ARG A 74 -26.39 5.52 -8.24
N LEU A 75 -25.58 6.57 -8.39
CA LEU A 75 -25.11 7.04 -9.70
C LEU A 75 -24.08 6.08 -10.30
N ILE A 76 -23.19 5.47 -9.50
CA ILE A 76 -22.28 4.40 -9.96
C ILE A 76 -23.08 3.20 -10.48
N LEU A 77 -24.12 2.77 -9.76
CA LEU A 77 -25.03 1.72 -10.22
C LEU A 77 -25.81 2.11 -11.49
N GLU A 78 -26.07 3.40 -11.69
CA GLU A 78 -26.64 3.90 -12.94
C GLU A 78 -25.60 3.85 -14.07
N LEU A 79 -24.32 4.13 -13.78
CA LEU A 79 -23.21 4.10 -14.73
C LEU A 79 -23.05 2.69 -15.32
N LEU A 80 -23.10 1.65 -14.48
CA LEU A 80 -23.07 0.24 -14.92
C LEU A 80 -24.17 -0.12 -15.92
N LYS A 81 -25.29 0.61 -15.95
CA LYS A 81 -26.46 0.28 -16.76
C LYS A 81 -26.51 1.02 -18.09
N LYS A 82 -25.69 2.04 -18.31
CA LYS A 82 -25.71 2.80 -19.57
C LYS A 82 -24.96 2.03 -20.66
N LYS A 83 -25.50 2.06 -21.88
CA LYS A 83 -24.88 1.51 -23.10
C LYS A 83 -24.49 2.57 -24.12
N GLY A 84 -25.22 3.69 -24.12
CA GLY A 84 -24.95 4.80 -25.00
C GLY A 84 -23.87 5.68 -24.41
N LEU A 85 -22.78 5.89 -25.14
CA LEU A 85 -21.65 6.71 -24.68
C LEU A 85 -22.09 8.09 -24.17
N LYS A 86 -22.95 8.79 -24.90
CA LYS A 86 -23.41 10.13 -24.50
C LYS A 86 -24.10 10.11 -23.12
N ASP A 87 -24.95 9.11 -22.88
CA ASP A 87 -25.64 8.96 -21.60
C ASP A 87 -24.67 8.54 -20.50
N LEU A 88 -23.69 7.71 -20.85
CA LEU A 88 -22.62 7.27 -19.95
C LEU A 88 -21.79 8.48 -19.49
N LEU A 89 -21.33 9.34 -20.39
CA LEU A 89 -20.57 10.56 -20.05
C LEU A 89 -21.36 11.51 -19.13
N ILE A 90 -22.68 11.65 -19.35
CA ILE A 90 -23.55 12.46 -18.48
C ILE A 90 -23.65 11.86 -17.08
N VAL A 91 -23.77 10.54 -16.96
CA VAL A 91 -23.80 9.87 -15.66
C VAL A 91 -22.43 9.96 -14.99
N PHE A 92 -21.37 9.82 -15.75
CA PHE A 92 -19.99 9.90 -15.28
C PHE A 92 -19.69 11.24 -14.61
N GLU A 93 -20.03 12.36 -15.26
CA GLU A 93 -19.91 13.71 -14.68
C GLU A 93 -20.69 13.84 -13.37
N LYS A 94 -21.89 13.25 -13.30
CA LYS A 94 -22.71 13.26 -12.09
C LYS A 94 -22.10 12.42 -10.97
N VAL A 95 -21.53 11.26 -11.29
CA VAL A 95 -20.81 10.40 -10.33
C VAL A 95 -19.65 11.19 -9.73
N LEU A 96 -18.72 11.67 -10.56
CA LEU A 96 -17.55 12.44 -10.09
C LEU A 96 -17.96 13.65 -9.24
N LYS A 97 -18.97 14.40 -9.68
CA LYS A 97 -19.48 15.53 -8.91
C LYS A 97 -20.04 15.10 -7.54
N ALA A 98 -20.74 13.98 -7.47
CA ALA A 98 -21.27 13.46 -6.20
C ALA A 98 -20.14 12.98 -5.28
N GLU A 99 -19.14 12.29 -5.82
CA GLU A 99 -17.98 11.81 -5.06
C GLU A 99 -17.13 12.97 -4.52
N LEU A 100 -16.78 13.94 -5.37
CA LEU A 100 -16.02 15.13 -4.95
C LEU A 100 -16.77 15.90 -3.84
N GLN A 101 -18.10 16.02 -3.96
CA GLN A 101 -18.92 16.64 -2.92
C GLN A 101 -18.97 15.82 -1.62
N ALA A 102 -18.82 14.49 -1.68
CA ALA A 102 -18.72 13.63 -0.50
C ALA A 102 -17.33 13.76 0.14
N MET A 103 -16.27 13.76 -0.66
CA MET A 103 -14.88 13.93 -0.23
C MET A 103 -14.64 15.29 0.44
N ASP A 104 -15.10 16.39 -0.16
CA ASP A 104 -14.99 17.74 0.43
C ASP A 104 -15.66 17.82 1.80
N ASN A 105 -16.82 17.19 1.91
CA ASN A 105 -17.59 17.11 3.14
C ASN A 105 -16.82 16.33 4.22
N LEU A 106 -16.33 15.13 3.87
CA LEU A 106 -15.54 14.30 4.78
C LEU A 106 -14.28 15.04 5.22
N LYS A 107 -13.57 15.71 4.30
CA LYS A 107 -12.40 16.55 4.63
C LYS A 107 -12.75 17.57 5.73
N SER A 108 -13.85 18.29 5.59
CA SER A 108 -14.28 19.29 6.60
C SER A 108 -14.61 18.66 7.96
N HIS A 109 -15.23 17.47 7.97
CA HIS A 109 -15.62 16.79 9.22
C HIS A 109 -14.44 16.10 9.90
N CYS A 110 -13.57 15.40 9.15
CA CYS A 110 -12.44 14.67 9.70
C CYS A 110 -11.37 15.62 10.28
N SER A 111 -11.28 16.85 9.78
CA SER A 111 -10.38 17.88 10.33
C SER A 111 -10.92 18.59 11.59
N HIS A 112 -12.08 18.21 12.11
CA HIS A 112 -12.65 18.87 13.29
C HIS A 112 -11.89 18.46 14.58
N GLU A 113 -11.25 19.44 15.24
CA GLU A 113 -10.41 19.25 16.46
C GLU A 113 -11.07 18.54 17.65
N ARG A 114 -12.40 18.37 17.63
CA ARG A 114 -13.17 17.79 18.74
C ARG A 114 -13.48 16.31 18.54
N LEU A 115 -13.05 15.72 17.43
CA LEU A 115 -13.17 14.29 17.22
C LEU A 115 -12.20 13.54 18.13
N GLU A 116 -12.68 12.47 18.75
CA GLU A 116 -11.80 11.50 19.39
C GLU A 116 -10.86 10.90 18.34
N GLU A 117 -9.60 10.66 18.70
CA GLU A 117 -8.56 10.19 17.76
C GLU A 117 -9.00 8.94 16.97
N THR A 118 -9.69 8.00 17.64
CA THR A 118 -10.19 6.78 17.00
C THR A 118 -11.32 7.04 15.99
N VAL A 119 -12.12 8.08 16.20
CA VAL A 119 -13.17 8.51 15.26
C VAL A 119 -12.53 9.26 14.10
N LYS A 120 -11.52 10.10 14.38
CA LYS A 120 -10.75 10.81 13.36
C LYS A 120 -10.07 9.85 12.39
N ALA A 121 -9.32 8.86 12.89
CA ALA A 121 -8.65 7.87 12.04
C ALA A 121 -9.63 7.10 11.13
N LYS A 122 -10.80 6.70 11.66
CA LYS A 122 -11.82 6.03 10.84
C LYS A 122 -12.54 6.97 9.86
N CYS A 123 -12.65 8.25 10.20
CA CYS A 123 -13.15 9.26 9.28
C CYS A 123 -12.17 9.46 8.12
N GLU A 124 -10.88 9.52 8.43
CA GLU A 124 -9.79 9.58 7.45
C GLU A 124 -9.81 8.34 6.55
N GLN A 125 -9.95 7.13 7.10
CA GLN A 125 -10.16 5.91 6.30
C GLN A 125 -11.36 6.05 5.35
N ALA A 126 -12.53 6.46 5.85
CA ALA A 126 -13.70 6.62 4.99
C ALA A 126 -13.49 7.70 3.91
N ARG A 127 -12.64 8.71 4.15
CA ARG A 127 -12.27 9.71 3.15
C ARG A 127 -11.33 9.11 2.10
N GLU A 128 -10.41 8.26 2.51
CA GLU A 128 -9.49 7.54 1.63
C GLU A 128 -10.26 6.58 0.72
N ASP A 129 -11.19 5.80 1.27
CA ASP A 129 -12.08 4.90 0.52
C ASP A 129 -12.88 5.66 -0.58
N VAL A 130 -13.28 6.92 -0.32
CA VAL A 130 -13.95 7.79 -1.32
C VAL A 130 -12.96 8.32 -2.35
N GLY A 131 -11.72 8.59 -1.95
CA GLY A 131 -10.64 8.94 -2.88
C GLY A 131 -10.37 7.80 -3.87
N GLU A 132 -10.33 6.56 -3.37
CA GLU A 132 -10.25 5.34 -4.19
C GLU A 132 -11.45 5.23 -5.14
N ALA A 133 -12.68 5.45 -4.66
CA ALA A 133 -13.86 5.45 -5.53
C ALA A 133 -13.76 6.47 -6.68
N ILE A 134 -13.26 7.69 -6.42
CA ILE A 134 -13.04 8.72 -7.45
C ILE A 134 -12.02 8.24 -8.47
N GLU A 135 -10.90 7.70 -8.00
CA GLU A 135 -9.84 7.17 -8.84
C GLU A 135 -10.34 6.05 -9.75
N GLU A 136 -11.05 5.07 -9.21
CA GLU A 136 -11.57 3.96 -10.01
C GLU A 136 -12.64 4.43 -10.99
N VAL A 137 -13.45 5.43 -10.64
CA VAL A 137 -14.32 6.09 -11.63
C VAL A 137 -13.47 6.68 -12.75
N LEU A 138 -12.40 7.42 -12.46
CA LEU A 138 -11.54 8.01 -13.49
C LEU A 138 -10.83 6.97 -14.35
N HIS A 139 -10.37 5.86 -13.78
CA HIS A 139 -9.83 4.74 -14.56
C HIS A 139 -10.90 4.15 -15.48
N ALA A 140 -12.15 4.00 -15.01
CA ALA A 140 -13.24 3.61 -15.90
C ALA A 140 -13.39 4.59 -17.06
N PHE A 141 -13.19 5.90 -16.84
CA PHE A 141 -13.21 6.88 -17.92
C PHE A 141 -12.17 6.59 -18.99
N THR A 142 -10.92 6.37 -18.58
CA THR A 142 -9.77 6.24 -19.48
C THR A 142 -9.86 5.02 -20.37
N GLU A 143 -10.57 3.99 -19.92
CA GLU A 143 -10.86 2.78 -20.70
C GLU A 143 -11.86 3.00 -21.85
N LEU A 144 -12.59 4.12 -21.89
CA LEU A 144 -13.55 4.36 -22.97
C LEU A 144 -12.82 4.68 -24.29
N PRO A 145 -13.15 4.01 -25.42
CA PRO A 145 -12.42 4.16 -26.69
C PRO A 145 -12.35 5.58 -27.28
N LEU A 146 -13.27 6.46 -26.88
CA LEU A 146 -13.34 7.85 -27.35
C LEU A 146 -12.58 8.83 -26.44
N VAL A 147 -12.28 8.41 -25.20
CA VAL A 147 -11.53 9.20 -24.22
C VAL A 147 -10.06 9.25 -24.64
N GLN A 148 -9.48 8.16 -25.15
CA GLN A 148 -8.13 8.12 -25.71
C GLN A 148 -7.84 9.16 -26.82
N ASN A 149 -8.87 9.74 -27.45
CA ASN A 149 -8.75 10.71 -28.54
C ASN A 149 -9.35 12.10 -28.25
N SER A 150 -9.85 12.38 -27.03
CA SER A 150 -10.56 13.64 -26.73
C SER A 150 -9.78 14.55 -25.77
N THR A 151 -9.77 15.85 -26.02
CA THR A 151 -9.15 16.87 -25.15
C THR A 151 -9.74 16.87 -23.73
N LEU A 152 -10.99 16.43 -23.57
CA LEU A 152 -11.66 16.32 -22.26
C LEU A 152 -11.07 15.19 -21.40
N ALA A 153 -10.55 14.14 -22.03
CA ALA A 153 -9.80 13.08 -21.37
C ALA A 153 -8.45 13.53 -20.88
N ARG A 154 -7.74 14.29 -21.72
CA ARG A 154 -6.49 14.94 -21.30
C ARG A 154 -6.75 15.84 -20.10
N VAL A 155 -7.72 16.76 -20.15
CA VAL A 155 -7.98 17.68 -19.03
C VAL A 155 -8.53 16.96 -17.78
N GLY A 156 -9.32 15.89 -17.94
CA GLY A 156 -9.86 15.10 -16.83
C GLY A 156 -8.86 14.15 -16.16
N ALA A 157 -7.95 13.58 -16.94
CA ALA A 157 -6.83 12.77 -16.44
C ALA A 157 -5.70 13.68 -15.91
N GLU A 158 -5.30 14.71 -16.65
CA GLU A 158 -4.27 15.68 -16.25
C GLU A 158 -4.67 16.40 -14.94
N SER A 159 -5.94 16.83 -14.75
CA SER A 159 -6.27 17.59 -13.52
C SER A 159 -6.53 16.78 -12.24
N ILE A 160 -6.64 15.45 -12.32
CA ILE A 160 -6.89 14.59 -11.13
C ILE A 160 -5.78 13.55 -10.93
N LEU A 161 -5.02 13.23 -11.97
CA LEU A 161 -3.83 12.36 -11.93
C LEU A 161 -2.52 13.12 -12.16
N ASP A 162 -2.51 14.47 -12.20
CA ASP A 162 -1.26 15.23 -12.01
C ASP A 162 -0.77 14.96 -10.58
N LEU A 163 -0.05 13.86 -10.46
CA LEU A 163 0.81 13.55 -9.34
C LEU A 163 1.98 14.51 -9.42
N GLU A 164 1.72 15.77 -9.08
CA GLU A 164 2.77 16.78 -8.95
C GLU A 164 3.72 16.32 -7.84
N CYS A 165 4.97 16.08 -8.21
CA CYS A 165 6.01 15.83 -7.25
C CYS A 165 6.48 17.16 -6.68
N ALA A 166 6.17 17.42 -5.41
CA ALA A 166 6.53 18.67 -4.75
C ALA A 166 8.05 18.88 -4.64
N TYR A 167 8.86 17.84 -4.88
CA TYR A 167 10.32 17.89 -4.86
C TYR A 167 10.96 18.12 -6.25
N GLU A 168 10.16 18.26 -7.31
CA GLU A 168 10.63 18.30 -8.71
C GLU A 168 11.59 19.47 -8.99
N GLU A 169 11.33 20.65 -8.41
CA GLU A 169 12.24 21.81 -8.55
C GLU A 169 13.62 21.59 -7.90
N ILE A 170 13.73 20.64 -6.96
CA ILE A 170 14.96 20.34 -6.23
C ILE A 170 15.70 19.16 -6.87
N ASN A 171 14.98 18.09 -7.20
CA ASN A 171 15.52 16.92 -7.89
C ASN A 171 14.44 16.26 -8.77
N GLU A 172 14.55 16.48 -10.08
CA GLU A 172 13.67 15.91 -11.12
C GLU A 172 13.80 14.37 -11.18
N ASP A 173 15.03 13.84 -11.12
CA ASP A 173 15.30 12.39 -11.20
C ASP A 173 14.65 11.64 -10.04
N PHE A 174 14.71 12.19 -8.81
CA PHE A 174 13.99 11.64 -7.66
C PHE A 174 12.49 11.48 -7.95
N CYS A 175 11.88 12.52 -8.53
CA CYS A 175 10.46 12.53 -8.84
C CYS A 175 10.10 11.54 -9.95
N GLU A 176 10.93 11.44 -11.00
CA GLU A 176 10.77 10.44 -12.05
C GLU A 176 10.74 9.02 -11.46
N TYR A 177 11.68 8.70 -10.58
CA TYR A 177 11.73 7.40 -9.90
C TYR A 177 10.51 7.12 -9.02
N VAL A 178 10.06 8.10 -8.23
CA VAL A 178 8.87 7.91 -7.37
C VAL A 178 7.59 7.75 -8.20
N LEU A 179 7.46 8.46 -9.32
CA LEU A 179 6.34 8.32 -10.25
C LEU A 179 6.37 6.96 -10.97
N ALA A 180 7.54 6.52 -11.43
CA ALA A 180 7.71 5.19 -12.03
C ALA A 180 7.32 4.08 -11.05
N ALA A 181 7.69 4.21 -9.78
CA ALA A 181 7.28 3.27 -8.74
C ALA A 181 5.76 3.21 -8.58
N TYR A 182 5.11 4.38 -8.56
CA TYR A 182 3.65 4.48 -8.49
C TYR A 182 2.97 3.78 -9.67
N GLU A 183 3.45 4.03 -10.89
CA GLU A 183 2.91 3.46 -12.13
C GLU A 183 3.06 1.94 -12.16
N ALA A 184 4.24 1.41 -11.79
CA ALA A 184 4.52 -0.02 -11.78
C ALA A 184 3.60 -0.79 -10.82
N ASN A 185 3.30 -0.22 -9.65
CA ASN A 185 2.29 -0.79 -8.75
C ASN A 185 0.86 -0.71 -9.29
N ALA A 186 0.50 0.40 -9.95
CA ALA A 186 -0.80 0.53 -10.56
C ALA A 186 -0.99 -0.54 -11.66
N GLU A 187 0.08 -0.83 -12.42
CA GLU A 187 0.12 -1.95 -13.35
C GLU A 187 -0.05 -3.29 -12.61
N ALA A 188 0.68 -3.54 -11.52
CA ALA A 188 0.53 -4.76 -10.72
C ALA A 188 -0.93 -4.98 -10.25
N VAL A 189 -1.59 -3.92 -9.75
CA VAL A 189 -3.01 -3.96 -9.38
C VAL A 189 -3.89 -4.27 -10.59
N SER A 190 -3.66 -3.60 -11.72
CA SER A 190 -4.43 -3.80 -12.96
C SER A 190 -4.28 -5.22 -13.51
N VAL A 191 -3.11 -5.84 -13.36
CA VAL A 191 -2.85 -7.21 -13.83
C VAL A 191 -3.56 -8.23 -12.95
N LEU A 192 -3.59 -8.02 -11.63
CA LEU A 192 -4.29 -8.90 -10.67
C LEU A 192 -5.79 -8.68 -10.66
N LYS A 193 -6.25 -7.53 -11.14
CA LYS A 193 -7.64 -7.08 -11.12
C LYS A 193 -8.65 -8.21 -11.43
N PRO A 194 -8.56 -8.93 -12.56
CA PRO A 194 -9.55 -9.94 -12.96
C PRO A 194 -9.61 -11.16 -12.03
N ILE A 195 -8.67 -11.32 -11.10
CA ILE A 195 -8.54 -12.52 -10.27
C ILE A 195 -8.92 -12.21 -8.83
N ARG A 196 -10.16 -12.56 -8.46
CA ARG A 196 -10.73 -12.31 -7.13
C ARG A 196 -9.89 -12.86 -5.97
N LYS A 197 -9.15 -13.95 -6.17
CA LYS A 197 -8.29 -14.56 -5.12
C LYS A 197 -7.22 -13.60 -4.59
N PHE A 198 -6.79 -12.63 -5.40
CA PHE A 198 -5.75 -11.65 -5.04
C PHE A 198 -6.31 -10.34 -4.49
N ALA A 199 -7.57 -10.30 -4.02
CA ALA A 199 -8.16 -9.08 -3.46
C ALA A 199 -7.32 -8.46 -2.34
N ASP A 200 -6.78 -9.28 -1.43
CA ASP A 200 -5.93 -8.81 -0.34
C ASP A 200 -4.59 -8.24 -0.84
N ASP A 201 -3.99 -8.82 -1.88
CA ASP A 201 -2.74 -8.35 -2.47
C ASP A 201 -2.95 -7.03 -3.23
N LYS A 202 -4.05 -6.91 -3.99
CA LYS A 202 -4.46 -5.66 -4.62
C LYS A 202 -4.59 -4.54 -3.60
N ASN A 203 -5.24 -4.81 -2.46
CA ASN A 203 -5.40 -3.81 -1.40
C ASN A 203 -4.06 -3.38 -0.78
N LYS A 204 -3.09 -4.30 -0.65
CA LYS A 204 -1.75 -3.98 -0.14
C LYS A 204 -0.96 -3.12 -1.13
N LEU A 205 -1.01 -3.46 -2.42
CA LEU A 205 -0.40 -2.64 -3.49
C LEU A 205 -1.03 -1.25 -3.56
N ARG A 206 -2.37 -1.14 -3.51
CA ARG A 206 -3.08 0.15 -3.46
C ARG A 206 -2.64 0.99 -2.27
N LYS A 207 -2.52 0.37 -1.08
CA LYS A 207 -2.00 1.04 0.11
C LYS A 207 -0.56 1.53 -0.06
N ALA A 208 0.28 0.73 -0.71
CA ALA A 208 1.66 1.11 -0.97
C ALA A 208 1.72 2.32 -1.94
N ASN A 209 0.92 2.30 -3.02
CA ASN A 209 0.71 3.45 -3.90
C ASN A 209 0.18 4.70 -3.20
N GLN A 210 -0.73 4.55 -2.25
CA GLN A 210 -1.21 5.67 -1.45
C GLN A 210 -0.06 6.32 -0.64
N LEU A 211 0.86 5.52 -0.09
CA LEU A 211 2.03 6.03 0.61
C LEU A 211 3.03 6.69 -0.35
N ILE A 212 3.16 6.18 -1.58
CA ILE A 212 3.94 6.83 -2.65
C ILE A 212 3.34 8.20 -3.00
N ARG A 213 2.01 8.31 -3.11
CA ARG A 213 1.35 9.61 -3.31
C ARG A 213 1.60 10.59 -2.17
N ASP A 214 1.65 10.11 -0.95
CA ASP A 214 1.97 10.95 0.21
C ASP A 214 3.44 11.36 0.24
N LEU A 215 4.34 10.51 -0.28
CA LEU A 215 5.74 10.82 -0.52
C LEU A 215 5.90 11.95 -1.56
N LEU A 216 5.19 11.89 -2.68
CA LEU A 216 5.23 12.92 -3.73
C LEU A 216 4.85 14.33 -3.24
N LYS A 217 4.11 14.44 -2.13
CA LYS A 217 3.72 15.72 -1.53
C LYS A 217 4.77 16.32 -0.58
N LYS A 218 5.89 15.64 -0.34
CA LYS A 218 6.92 16.08 0.62
C LYS A 218 7.98 16.94 -0.06
N THR A 219 8.40 17.99 0.62
CA THR A 219 9.44 18.93 0.15
C THR A 219 10.68 18.93 1.05
N GLU A 220 10.52 18.56 2.33
CA GLU A 220 11.60 18.55 3.31
C GLU A 220 12.29 17.18 3.33
N LEU A 221 13.62 17.17 3.32
CA LEU A 221 14.43 15.94 3.22
C LEU A 221 14.10 14.90 4.30
N MET A 222 13.92 15.31 5.54
CA MET A 222 13.59 14.37 6.63
C MET A 222 12.18 13.79 6.48
N ASP A 223 11.22 14.57 5.99
CA ASP A 223 9.86 14.09 5.76
C ASP A 223 9.80 13.14 4.55
N LEU A 224 10.60 13.40 3.51
CA LEU A 224 10.82 12.51 2.38
C LEU A 224 11.37 11.16 2.86
N LEU A 225 12.42 11.17 3.68
CA LEU A 225 13.01 9.94 4.23
C LEU A 225 12.03 9.10 5.06
N ILE A 226 11.20 9.75 5.88
CA ILE A 226 10.17 9.05 6.66
C ILE A 226 9.05 8.52 5.76
N ALA A 227 8.66 9.28 4.73
CA ALA A 227 7.60 8.87 3.82
C ALA A 227 8.04 7.72 2.91
N ILE A 228 9.27 7.76 2.40
CA ILE A 228 9.81 6.72 1.52
C ILE A 228 10.06 5.41 2.26
N GLU A 229 10.49 5.48 3.53
CA GLU A 229 10.54 4.32 4.42
C GLU A 229 9.18 3.62 4.52
N LYS A 230 8.12 4.39 4.76
CA LYS A 230 6.77 3.83 4.91
C LYS A 230 6.29 3.21 3.60
N ALA A 231 6.50 3.90 2.48
CA ALA A 231 6.14 3.40 1.15
C ALA A 231 6.89 2.10 0.86
N LEU A 232 8.22 2.09 1.00
CA LEU A 232 9.05 0.91 0.76
C LEU A 232 8.69 -0.27 1.69
N SER A 233 8.38 -0.02 2.96
CA SER A 233 7.92 -1.07 3.88
C SER A 233 6.59 -1.68 3.44
N ALA A 234 5.65 -0.87 2.93
CA ALA A 234 4.40 -1.36 2.38
C ALA A 234 4.61 -2.15 1.08
N GLU A 235 5.50 -1.69 0.18
CA GLU A 235 5.88 -2.43 -1.03
C GLU A 235 6.43 -3.81 -0.72
N LEU A 236 7.39 -3.87 0.20
CA LEU A 236 8.04 -5.13 0.56
C LEU A 236 7.04 -6.12 1.16
N THR A 237 6.07 -5.61 1.93
CA THR A 237 4.98 -6.43 2.46
C THR A 237 4.10 -6.96 1.33
N ALA A 238 3.66 -6.10 0.42
CA ALA A 238 2.83 -6.48 -0.73
C ALA A 238 3.54 -7.50 -1.63
N MET A 239 4.81 -7.27 -1.95
CA MET A 239 5.62 -8.15 -2.80
C MET A 239 5.92 -9.50 -2.12
N ALA A 240 6.19 -9.52 -0.81
CA ALA A 240 6.40 -10.78 -0.09
C ALA A 240 5.15 -11.65 -0.08
N ASP A 241 3.97 -11.04 0.11
CA ASP A 241 2.70 -11.76 0.07
C ASP A 241 2.38 -12.26 -1.35
N LEU A 242 2.59 -11.44 -2.37
CA LEU A 242 2.50 -11.87 -3.77
C LEU A 242 3.43 -13.03 -4.08
N GLN A 243 4.67 -13.01 -3.60
CA GLN A 243 5.60 -14.12 -3.81
C GLN A 243 5.05 -15.44 -3.25
N VAL A 244 4.45 -15.40 -2.06
CA VAL A 244 3.82 -16.57 -1.44
C VAL A 244 2.62 -17.03 -2.25
N HIS A 245 1.72 -16.12 -2.62
CA HIS A 245 0.50 -16.47 -3.35
C HIS A 245 0.78 -16.94 -4.80
N CYS A 246 1.70 -16.32 -5.53
CA CYS A 246 2.10 -16.76 -6.88
C CYS A 246 2.77 -18.14 -6.89
N SER A 247 3.25 -18.60 -5.73
CA SER A 247 3.82 -19.94 -5.57
C SER A 247 2.78 -21.03 -5.28
N ASP A 248 1.50 -20.66 -5.12
CA ASP A 248 0.41 -21.61 -4.87
C ASP A 248 0.17 -22.52 -6.10
N GLU A 249 0.36 -23.82 -5.91
CA GLU A 249 0.16 -24.84 -6.96
C GLU A 249 -1.32 -25.00 -7.35
N SER A 250 -2.25 -24.45 -6.58
CA SER A 250 -3.69 -24.48 -6.87
C SER A 250 -4.16 -23.40 -7.84
N LEU A 251 -3.28 -22.46 -8.23
CA LEU A 251 -3.59 -21.45 -9.24
C LEU A 251 -3.73 -22.11 -10.62
N GLU A 252 -4.75 -21.68 -11.36
CA GLU A 252 -4.83 -22.00 -12.79
C GLU A 252 -3.68 -21.33 -13.55
N GLU A 253 -3.29 -21.88 -14.71
CA GLU A 253 -2.13 -21.38 -15.47
C GLU A 253 -2.25 -19.89 -15.84
N ILE A 254 -3.47 -19.43 -16.15
CA ILE A 254 -3.73 -18.02 -16.43
C ILE A 254 -3.59 -17.15 -15.17
N GLU A 255 -4.08 -17.63 -14.02
CA GLU A 255 -3.95 -16.93 -12.74
C GLU A 255 -2.47 -16.84 -12.33
N LYS A 256 -1.71 -17.91 -12.55
CA LYS A 256 -0.28 -17.97 -12.27
C LYS A 256 0.53 -17.02 -13.15
N THR A 257 0.19 -16.94 -14.44
CA THR A 257 0.84 -16.01 -15.37
C THR A 257 0.60 -14.57 -14.95
N LYS A 258 -0.65 -14.22 -14.64
CA LYS A 258 -1.02 -12.88 -14.16
C LYS A 258 -0.40 -12.54 -12.81
N CYS A 259 -0.35 -13.50 -11.89
CA CYS A 259 0.34 -13.30 -10.61
C CYS A 259 1.82 -13.00 -10.82
N GLU A 260 2.50 -13.74 -11.70
CA GLU A 260 3.91 -13.50 -11.98
C GLU A 260 4.15 -12.16 -12.68
N GLU A 261 3.28 -11.77 -13.63
CA GLU A 261 3.30 -10.43 -14.25
C GLU A 261 3.19 -9.32 -13.19
N ALA A 262 2.23 -9.44 -12.27
CA ALA A 262 2.05 -8.48 -11.19
C ALA A 262 3.21 -8.47 -10.19
N ARG A 263 3.79 -9.63 -9.90
CA ARG A 263 4.97 -9.77 -9.04
C ARG A 263 6.20 -9.10 -9.66
N ILE A 264 6.34 -9.15 -10.98
CA ILE A 264 7.38 -8.42 -11.71
C ILE A 264 7.15 -6.91 -11.57
N ALA A 265 5.95 -6.42 -11.86
CA ALA A 265 5.64 -5.00 -11.76
C ALA A 265 5.80 -4.44 -10.33
N ALA A 266 5.41 -5.18 -9.29
CA ALA A 266 5.68 -4.79 -7.89
C ALA A 266 7.19 -4.83 -7.54
N GLY A 267 7.94 -5.71 -8.19
CA GLY A 267 9.41 -5.74 -8.10
C GLY A 267 10.03 -4.48 -8.73
N ASP A 268 9.53 -4.08 -9.90
CA ASP A 268 9.95 -2.85 -10.59
C ASP A 268 9.66 -1.65 -9.68
N ALA A 269 8.45 -1.57 -9.11
CA ALA A 269 8.08 -0.51 -8.16
C ALA A 269 9.04 -0.40 -6.95
N THR A 270 9.47 -1.54 -6.42
CA THR A 270 10.44 -1.57 -5.30
C THR A 270 11.82 -1.07 -5.73
N GLU A 271 12.29 -1.45 -6.92
CA GLU A 271 13.55 -0.94 -7.46
C GLU A 271 13.49 0.58 -7.63
N GLU A 272 12.44 1.09 -8.27
CA GLU A 272 12.27 2.52 -8.51
C GLU A 272 12.23 3.34 -7.21
N LEU A 273 11.54 2.85 -6.17
CA LEU A 273 11.61 3.48 -4.86
C LEU A 273 13.02 3.50 -4.28
N VAL A 274 13.79 2.42 -4.42
CA VAL A 274 15.17 2.39 -3.91
C VAL A 274 16.08 3.32 -4.72
N SER A 275 15.90 3.38 -6.04
CA SER A 275 16.62 4.32 -6.92
C SER A 275 16.35 5.76 -6.51
N SER A 276 15.11 6.12 -6.17
CA SER A 276 14.82 7.48 -5.67
C SER A 276 15.57 7.83 -4.38
N ILE A 277 15.84 6.86 -3.48
CA ILE A 277 16.65 7.12 -2.27
C ILE A 277 18.08 7.51 -2.62
N VAL A 278 18.65 6.91 -3.68
CA VAL A 278 20.01 7.20 -4.16
C VAL A 278 20.12 8.63 -4.68
N GLU A 279 19.05 9.16 -5.26
CA GLU A 279 19.00 10.53 -5.80
C GLU A 279 18.81 11.61 -4.73
N LEU A 280 18.37 11.25 -3.53
CA LEU A 280 18.25 12.24 -2.46
C LEU A 280 19.61 12.88 -2.13
N PRO A 281 19.67 14.20 -1.88
CA PRO A 281 20.92 14.91 -1.57
C PRO A 281 21.39 14.64 -0.14
N LEU A 282 21.53 13.36 0.20
CA LEU A 282 22.08 12.88 1.46
C LEU A 282 23.57 13.22 1.51
N GLU A 283 24.08 13.56 2.69
CA GLU A 283 25.52 13.70 2.86
C GLU A 283 26.18 12.39 2.39
N GLN A 284 27.15 12.46 1.47
CA GLN A 284 27.82 11.29 0.89
C GLN A 284 28.44 10.35 1.96
N ASN A 285 28.63 10.86 3.17
CA ASN A 285 29.13 10.12 4.32
C ASN A 285 28.07 9.63 5.30
N SER A 286 26.80 9.98 5.09
CA SER A 286 25.69 9.46 5.87
C SER A 286 25.61 7.94 5.68
N THR A 287 25.28 7.26 6.78
CA THR A 287 25.12 5.81 6.82
C THR A 287 24.09 5.36 5.79
N LEU A 288 22.95 6.08 5.72
CA LEU A 288 21.87 5.79 4.77
C LEU A 288 22.31 5.89 3.30
N ALA A 289 23.04 6.94 2.91
CA ALA A 289 23.51 7.09 1.52
C ALA A 289 24.49 5.98 1.12
N LYS A 290 25.40 5.59 2.02
CA LYS A 290 26.37 4.51 1.76
C LYS A 290 25.69 3.16 1.62
N GLU A 291 24.66 2.92 2.42
CA GLU A 291 23.98 1.63 2.46
C GLU A 291 22.93 1.49 1.36
N ALA A 292 22.18 2.55 1.01
CA ALA A 292 21.34 2.57 -0.18
C ALA A 292 22.16 2.30 -1.44
N ASN A 293 23.33 2.96 -1.58
CA ASN A 293 24.27 2.67 -2.65
C ASN A 293 24.82 1.24 -2.60
N ALA A 294 25.15 0.71 -1.42
CA ALA A 294 25.64 -0.66 -1.30
C ALA A 294 24.58 -1.70 -1.68
N ALA A 295 23.33 -1.48 -1.26
CA ALA A 295 22.18 -2.32 -1.60
C ALA A 295 21.94 -2.26 -3.13
N TYR A 296 21.94 -1.06 -3.71
CA TYR A 296 21.78 -0.84 -5.15
C TYR A 296 22.89 -1.51 -5.97
N VAL A 297 24.16 -1.36 -5.58
CA VAL A 297 25.30 -2.04 -6.23
C VAL A 297 25.18 -3.57 -6.12
N GLN A 298 24.76 -4.08 -4.96
CA GLN A 298 24.51 -5.50 -4.78
C GLN A 298 23.39 -6.00 -5.71
N PHE A 299 22.34 -5.19 -5.89
CA PHE A 299 21.23 -5.44 -6.81
C PHE A 299 21.67 -5.44 -8.28
N GLY A 300 22.45 -4.44 -8.72
CA GLY A 300 23.00 -4.38 -10.08
C GLY A 300 23.84 -5.61 -10.45
N GLY A 301 24.49 -6.25 -9.47
CA GLY A 301 25.18 -7.54 -9.67
C GLY A 301 24.26 -8.73 -9.96
N PHE A 302 22.97 -8.67 -9.63
CA PHE A 302 21.98 -9.69 -9.99
C PHE A 302 21.44 -9.51 -11.43
N TYR A 303 21.61 -8.32 -12.02
CA TYR A 303 21.13 -7.97 -13.36
C TYR A 303 21.93 -8.60 -14.51
N GLU A 304 23.03 -9.30 -14.24
CA GLU A 304 23.89 -9.91 -15.28
C GLU A 304 23.54 -11.39 -15.62
N GLY A 305 22.31 -11.87 -15.34
CA GLY A 305 21.90 -13.30 -15.48
C GLY A 305 20.56 -13.61 -16.19
N ASP A 306 19.97 -14.80 -16.00
CA ASP A 306 18.61 -15.15 -16.49
C ASP A 306 17.54 -14.43 -15.62
N ILE A 307 17.31 -13.15 -15.93
CA ILE A 307 16.80 -12.12 -14.99
C ILE A 307 15.30 -12.20 -14.69
N LYS A 308 14.43 -12.50 -15.67
CA LYS A 308 12.97 -12.32 -15.48
C LYS A 308 12.35 -13.14 -14.35
N LYS A 309 12.90 -14.32 -14.01
CA LYS A 309 12.36 -15.17 -12.92
C LYS A 309 12.87 -14.84 -11.53
N LYS A 310 14.00 -14.12 -11.41
CA LYS A 310 14.66 -13.83 -10.13
C LYS A 310 14.62 -12.37 -9.75
N PHE A 311 14.21 -11.51 -10.68
CA PHE A 311 14.15 -10.08 -10.49
C PHE A 311 13.31 -9.66 -9.27
N PRO A 312 12.08 -10.17 -9.06
CA PRO A 312 11.31 -9.80 -7.86
C PRO A 312 11.96 -10.24 -6.55
N ASP A 313 12.64 -11.40 -6.55
CA ASP A 313 13.36 -11.87 -5.36
C ASP A 313 14.59 -10.98 -5.06
N ALA A 314 15.24 -10.47 -6.11
CA ALA A 314 16.35 -9.52 -5.99
C ALA A 314 15.85 -8.16 -5.51
N ALA A 315 14.72 -7.65 -6.02
CA ALA A 315 14.10 -6.41 -5.60
C ALA A 315 13.63 -6.48 -4.13
N LEU A 316 13.03 -7.61 -3.73
CA LEU A 316 12.68 -7.89 -2.33
C LEU A 316 13.93 -7.91 -1.44
N THR A 317 15.03 -8.48 -1.93
CA THR A 317 16.31 -8.47 -1.19
C THR A 317 16.88 -7.06 -1.07
N LEU A 318 16.82 -6.28 -2.16
CA LEU A 318 17.27 -4.88 -2.22
C LEU A 318 16.50 -4.02 -1.22
N GLY A 319 15.17 -4.00 -1.33
CA GLY A 319 14.35 -3.19 -0.45
C GLY A 319 14.37 -3.70 0.98
N ASN A 320 14.49 -5.02 1.26
CA ASN A 320 14.73 -5.48 2.63
C ASN A 320 16.08 -4.98 3.19
N GLY A 321 17.10 -4.87 2.34
CA GLY A 321 18.36 -4.24 2.69
C GLY A 321 18.15 -2.80 3.13
N VAL A 322 17.42 -2.00 2.36
CA VAL A 322 17.17 -0.57 2.65
C VAL A 322 16.16 -0.36 3.78
N GLY A 323 15.07 -1.13 3.82
CA GLY A 323 13.99 -1.03 4.80
C GLY A 323 14.37 -1.57 6.20
N ALA A 324 15.29 -2.54 6.29
CA ALA A 324 15.86 -2.93 7.58
C ALA A 324 16.67 -1.79 8.22
N LEU A 325 17.16 -0.86 7.40
CA LEU A 325 18.02 0.26 7.79
C LEU A 325 17.26 1.56 8.00
N SER A 326 16.12 1.71 7.32
CA SER A 326 15.26 2.86 7.52
C SER A 326 14.63 2.88 8.90
N ASN A 327 14.46 1.71 9.56
CA ASN A 327 13.82 1.52 10.88
C ASN A 327 14.05 2.70 11.83
N GLY A 328 13.26 3.75 11.66
CA GLY A 328 13.29 4.97 12.45
C GLY A 328 12.84 4.71 13.90
N ASP A 329 12.38 3.48 14.15
CA ASP A 329 11.96 2.95 15.44
C ASP A 329 13.05 2.16 16.18
N LEU A 330 14.19 1.83 15.56
CA LEU A 330 15.33 1.22 16.25
C LEU A 330 16.29 2.28 16.79
N GLN A 331 15.76 3.14 17.66
CA GLN A 331 16.59 4.07 18.41
C GLN A 331 17.40 3.32 19.47
N CYS A 332 18.71 3.26 19.25
CA CYS A 332 19.62 2.85 20.31
C CYS A 332 19.62 3.92 21.41
N ALA A 333 19.23 3.54 22.62
CA ALA A 333 19.19 4.44 23.78
C ALA A 333 20.53 5.12 24.08
N TYR A 334 21.64 4.55 23.61
CA TYR A 334 23.01 5.05 23.80
C TYR A 334 23.57 5.80 22.59
N GLU A 335 22.79 6.08 21.54
CA GLU A 335 23.30 6.68 20.28
C GLU A 335 24.07 7.98 20.53
N LYS A 336 23.57 8.81 21.46
CA LYS A 336 24.18 10.11 21.81
C LYS A 336 25.44 9.98 22.67
N THR A 337 25.61 8.89 23.40
CA THR A 337 26.68 8.74 24.40
C THR A 337 27.73 7.71 24.01
N ASN A 338 27.39 6.75 23.16
CA ASN A 338 28.27 5.70 22.68
C ASN A 338 27.78 5.14 21.33
N LYS A 339 27.96 5.94 20.27
CA LYS A 339 27.60 5.59 18.89
C LYS A 339 28.20 4.25 18.43
N VAL A 340 29.47 4.00 18.73
CA VAL A 340 30.18 2.77 18.34
C VAL A 340 29.51 1.52 18.92
N PHE A 341 29.06 1.58 20.18
CA PHE A 341 28.29 0.49 20.77
C PHE A 341 26.99 0.23 20.00
N CYS A 342 26.24 1.29 19.69
CA CYS A 342 24.98 1.19 18.95
C CYS A 342 25.18 0.59 17.55
N GLU A 343 26.22 1.03 16.84
CA GLU A 343 26.62 0.44 15.55
C GLU A 343 26.88 -1.06 15.67
N TYR A 344 27.61 -1.53 16.68
CA TYR A 344 27.85 -2.97 16.87
C TYR A 344 26.56 -3.76 17.15
N VAL A 345 25.66 -3.22 17.96
CA VAL A 345 24.40 -3.90 18.31
C VAL A 345 23.45 -3.93 17.10
N LEU A 346 23.38 -2.85 16.33
CA LEU A 346 22.61 -2.79 15.08
C LEU A 346 23.18 -3.74 14.01
N ASN A 347 24.51 -3.80 13.86
CA ASN A 347 25.16 -4.75 12.96
C ASN A 347 24.86 -6.21 13.33
N ALA A 348 24.81 -6.53 14.62
CA ALA A 348 24.43 -7.86 15.09
C ALA A 348 22.96 -8.18 14.75
N TYR A 349 22.05 -7.20 14.95
CA TYR A 349 20.63 -7.34 14.56
C TYR A 349 20.48 -7.64 13.06
N GLN A 350 21.17 -6.86 12.22
CA GLN A 350 21.15 -7.02 10.77
C GLN A 350 21.75 -8.37 10.34
N ALA A 351 22.84 -8.80 10.97
CA ALA A 351 23.45 -10.10 10.69
C ALA A 351 22.46 -11.25 10.91
N ASN A 352 21.68 -11.20 11.99
CA ASN A 352 20.63 -12.18 12.26
C ASN A 352 19.47 -12.12 11.28
N ALA A 353 18.98 -10.92 10.95
CA ALA A 353 17.95 -10.75 9.94
C ALA A 353 18.38 -11.38 8.60
N ASN A 354 19.64 -11.15 8.21
CA ASN A 354 20.24 -11.75 7.03
C ASN A 354 20.33 -13.28 7.11
N VAL A 355 20.67 -13.84 8.28
CA VAL A 355 20.66 -15.29 8.50
C VAL A 355 19.24 -15.85 8.36
N LEU A 356 18.24 -15.23 8.98
CA LEU A 356 16.83 -15.65 8.88
C LEU A 356 16.32 -15.69 7.44
N ASN A 357 16.70 -14.69 6.64
CA ASN A 357 16.36 -14.63 5.21
C ASN A 357 17.02 -15.75 4.41
N LYS A 358 18.26 -16.13 4.76
CA LYS A 358 19.01 -17.22 4.10
C LYS A 358 18.53 -18.61 4.52
N LEU A 359 18.06 -18.75 5.75
CA LEU A 359 17.48 -20.00 6.27
C LEU A 359 16.09 -20.21 5.66
N LYS A 360 16.00 -20.74 4.44
CA LYS A 360 14.71 -21.03 3.78
C LYS A 360 13.81 -21.89 4.68
N PRO A 361 12.47 -21.69 4.69
CA PRO A 361 11.53 -22.50 5.44
C PRO A 361 11.39 -23.88 4.81
N LYS A 362 12.39 -24.73 5.03
CA LYS A 362 12.32 -26.18 4.85
C LYS A 362 12.42 -26.79 6.24
N ASN A 363 11.71 -27.89 6.47
CA ASN A 363 11.56 -28.55 7.78
C ASN A 363 12.86 -28.77 8.58
N ARG A 364 14.04 -28.77 7.93
CA ARG A 364 15.35 -29.00 8.56
C ARG A 364 15.81 -27.84 9.46
N PHE A 365 15.46 -26.58 9.16
CA PHE A 365 16.02 -25.41 9.86
C PHE A 365 14.98 -24.64 10.70
N THR A 366 13.82 -25.23 10.97
CA THR A 366 12.74 -24.58 11.72
C THR A 366 13.18 -24.15 13.12
N GLU A 367 13.87 -25.03 13.86
CA GLU A 367 14.38 -24.71 15.20
C GLU A 367 15.53 -23.70 15.17
N ASP A 368 16.36 -23.71 14.13
CA ASP A 368 17.44 -22.73 13.98
C ASP A 368 16.92 -21.34 13.65
N ARG A 369 15.91 -21.24 12.76
CA ARG A 369 15.21 -19.98 12.49
C ARG A 369 14.62 -19.41 13.78
N LYS A 370 13.98 -20.26 14.59
CA LYS A 370 13.43 -19.83 15.88
C LYS A 370 14.53 -19.31 16.80
N ARG A 371 15.64 -20.03 16.95
CA ARG A 371 16.77 -19.61 17.79
C ARG A 371 17.41 -18.30 17.34
N VAL A 372 17.62 -18.12 16.04
CA VAL A 372 18.14 -16.85 15.49
C VAL A 372 17.12 -15.72 15.68
N SER A 373 15.82 -16.00 15.54
CA SER A 373 14.77 -15.02 15.81
C SER A 373 14.72 -14.60 17.28
N ASP A 374 14.85 -15.55 18.21
CA ASP A 374 14.88 -15.28 19.65
C ASP A 374 16.10 -14.43 20.02
N ALA A 375 17.28 -14.78 19.50
CA ALA A 375 18.50 -13.99 19.68
C ALA A 375 18.34 -12.55 19.13
N ASN A 376 17.74 -12.41 17.95
CA ASN A 376 17.45 -11.11 17.35
C ASN A 376 16.50 -10.26 18.20
N GLN A 377 15.49 -10.88 18.82
CA GLN A 377 14.57 -10.20 19.74
C GLN A 377 15.30 -9.72 21.00
N SER A 378 16.26 -10.48 21.52
CA SER A 378 17.09 -10.05 22.64
C SER A 378 18.05 -8.90 22.28
N ILE A 379 18.54 -8.83 21.04
CA ILE A 379 19.29 -7.66 20.56
C ILE A 379 18.38 -6.41 20.57
N LEU A 380 17.12 -6.53 20.17
CA LEU A 380 16.17 -5.42 20.26
C LEU A 380 15.93 -4.96 21.71
N GLU A 381 15.95 -5.89 22.68
CA GLU A 381 15.87 -5.53 24.09
C GLU A 381 17.10 -4.70 24.53
N VAL A 382 18.30 -5.02 24.03
CA VAL A 382 19.54 -4.25 24.30
C VAL A 382 19.41 -2.82 23.81
N LEU A 383 18.95 -2.62 22.57
CA LEU A 383 18.81 -1.29 21.95
C LEU A 383 17.91 -0.35 22.77
N LYS A 384 16.92 -0.90 23.47
CA LYS A 384 15.91 -0.15 24.24
C LYS A 384 16.32 0.17 25.68
N LYS A 385 17.40 -0.40 26.23
CA LYS A 385 17.80 -0.14 27.62
C LYS A 385 18.53 1.19 27.75
N THR A 386 18.07 2.06 28.64
CA THR A 386 18.70 3.35 28.94
C THR A 386 19.61 3.30 30.17
N GLU A 387 19.31 2.39 31.11
CA GLU A 387 20.04 2.22 32.37
C GLU A 387 21.15 1.18 32.23
N LEU A 388 22.38 1.53 32.64
CA LEU A 388 23.57 0.68 32.43
C LEU A 388 23.42 -0.72 33.05
N LYS A 389 22.81 -0.81 34.23
CA LYS A 389 22.59 -2.09 34.92
C LYS A 389 21.67 -3.02 34.11
N ASP A 390 20.60 -2.48 33.55
CA ASP A 390 19.63 -3.25 32.77
C ASP A 390 20.17 -3.56 31.37
N LEU A 391 20.96 -2.64 30.79
CA LEU A 391 21.71 -2.88 29.57
C LEU A 391 22.62 -4.09 29.72
N LEU A 392 23.41 -4.16 30.79
CA LEU A 392 24.34 -5.29 31.01
C LEU A 392 23.62 -6.63 31.16
N VAL A 393 22.43 -6.64 31.79
CA VAL A 393 21.60 -7.84 31.90
C VAL A 393 21.06 -8.26 30.53
N ALA A 394 20.49 -7.32 29.77
CA ALA A 394 19.97 -7.58 28.42
C ALA A 394 21.08 -8.02 27.46
N PHE A 395 22.24 -7.37 27.52
CA PHE A 395 23.39 -7.67 26.67
C PHE A 395 23.95 -9.06 26.95
N LYS A 396 24.05 -9.46 28.23
CA LYS A 396 24.47 -10.81 28.59
C LYS A 396 23.50 -11.88 28.09
N LYS A 397 22.19 -11.60 28.14
CA LYS A 397 21.14 -12.50 27.60
C LYS A 397 21.29 -12.62 26.09
N ALA A 398 21.32 -11.49 25.37
CA ALA A 398 21.50 -11.46 23.92
C ALA A 398 22.75 -12.23 23.49
N LEU A 399 23.90 -11.98 24.11
CA LEU A 399 25.14 -12.70 23.80
C LEU A 399 25.04 -14.22 24.03
N GLY A 400 24.33 -14.65 25.08
CA GLY A 400 24.09 -16.06 25.36
C GLY A 400 23.22 -16.73 24.29
N GLU A 401 22.16 -16.06 23.85
CA GLU A 401 21.26 -16.55 22.81
C GLU A 401 21.92 -16.53 21.43
N GLU A 402 22.70 -15.50 21.10
CA GLU A 402 23.55 -15.44 19.90
C GLU A 402 24.49 -16.63 19.80
N LEU A 403 25.25 -16.86 20.88
CA LEU A 403 26.23 -17.94 20.92
C LEU A 403 25.54 -19.31 20.78
N TYR A 404 24.39 -19.48 21.44
CA TYR A 404 23.61 -20.72 21.35
C TYR A 404 23.07 -20.94 19.94
N ALA A 405 22.44 -19.93 19.34
CA ALA A 405 21.92 -20.00 17.97
C ALA A 405 23.03 -20.31 16.97
N MET A 406 24.20 -19.65 17.09
CA MET A 406 25.34 -19.87 16.21
C MET A 406 25.92 -21.29 16.33
N LEU A 407 26.08 -21.81 17.55
CA LEU A 407 26.64 -23.15 17.77
C LEU A 407 25.73 -24.25 17.21
N GLU A 408 24.42 -24.15 17.45
CA GLU A 408 23.42 -25.10 16.97
C GLU A 408 23.32 -25.06 15.44
N LEU A 409 23.23 -23.85 14.87
CA LEU A 409 23.17 -23.68 13.42
C LEU A 409 24.45 -24.21 12.74
N LYS A 410 25.63 -24.01 13.37
CA LYS A 410 26.89 -24.55 12.86
C LYS A 410 26.91 -26.08 12.88
N ALA A 411 26.39 -26.71 13.94
CA ALA A 411 26.29 -28.16 14.03
C ALA A 411 25.41 -28.70 12.90
N HIS A 412 24.21 -28.13 12.71
CA HIS A 412 23.30 -28.54 11.66
C HIS A 412 23.80 -28.30 10.23
N CYS A 413 24.60 -27.25 10.00
CA CYS A 413 25.23 -26.97 8.71
C CYS A 413 26.45 -27.86 8.41
N SER A 414 26.99 -28.55 9.42
CA SER A 414 28.14 -29.45 9.28
C SER A 414 27.74 -30.91 9.02
N GLU A 415 26.46 -31.23 9.20
CA GLU A 415 25.81 -32.50 8.83
C GLU A 415 25.25 -32.45 7.40
#